data_AF-A0A959GYX7-F1
#
_entry.id   AF-A0A959GYX7-F1
#
_cell.length_a   1.000
_cell.length_b   1.000
_cell.length_c   1.000
_cell.angle_alpha   90.00
_cell.angle_beta   90.00
_cell.angle_gamma   90.00
#
_symmetry.space_group_name_H-M   'P 1'
#
loop_
_entity.id
_entity.type
_entity.pdbx_description
1 polymer ?
#
loop_
_entity_poly.entity_id
_entity_poly.type
_entity_poly.pdbx_seq_one_letter_code
_entity_poly.pdbx_strand_id
1 'polypeptide(L)'
;MNKFWLALHSEFLKSRRTLALATAAWLPALIAGLAFALFYFRSEDFAKMGADPWQMMAANVFGLYAVLILPMYAMVVAFSTNQVEHASNAWKNLFTLPYPRLTIYLSKWAFAFLLILAFSLLLCGWLYLVGNVLAVLKPEIGFQDFNSFGMTARFFIKFFLAVLGVFSIQFLLSFYWRDFIRPVGAGLALTIAGAIGAGWEYAWLFPYSATVRVSEQFRKEQLSFFPPEILVSLLASGVLFLVGYLLALRRIRR
;
A
#
# COMPACT_ATOMS: atom_id res chain seq x y z
N MET A 1 25.39 17.02 6.20
CA MET A 1 24.37 16.14 5.57
C MET A 1 23.54 15.50 6.70
N ASN A 2 22.21 15.67 6.72
CA ASN A 2 21.40 15.23 7.87
C ASN A 2 21.52 13.71 8.08
N LYS A 3 21.82 13.29 9.32
CA LYS A 3 22.00 11.89 9.75
C LYS A 3 20.86 10.96 9.27
N PHE A 4 19.65 11.48 9.15
CA PHE A 4 18.48 10.77 8.63
C PHE A 4 18.61 10.35 7.15
N TRP A 5 19.06 11.26 6.28
CA TRP A 5 19.20 10.94 4.85
C TRP A 5 20.25 9.87 4.60
N LEU A 6 21.34 9.89 5.35
CA LEU A 6 22.36 8.84 5.32
C LEU A 6 21.79 7.49 5.73
N ALA A 7 21.02 7.45 6.83
CA ALA A 7 20.36 6.23 7.29
C ALA A 7 19.36 5.71 6.26
N LEU A 8 18.53 6.58 5.68
CA LEU A 8 17.57 6.21 4.64
C LEU A 8 18.25 5.69 3.37
N HIS A 9 19.33 6.34 2.93
CA HIS A 9 20.11 5.89 1.79
C HIS A 9 20.73 4.50 2.04
N SER A 10 21.19 4.24 3.27
CA SER A 10 21.70 2.91 3.64
C SER A 10 20.62 1.82 3.53
N GLU A 11 19.37 2.13 3.89
CA GLU A 11 18.25 1.20 3.73
C GLU A 11 17.95 0.91 2.26
N PHE A 12 17.99 1.94 1.40
CA PHE A 12 17.85 1.75 -0.04
C PHE A 12 18.94 0.84 -0.62
N LEU A 13 20.20 1.05 -0.24
CA LEU A 13 21.32 0.22 -0.70
C LEU A 13 21.20 -1.24 -0.25
N LYS A 14 20.80 -1.48 1.00
CA LYS A 14 20.52 -2.83 1.52
C LYS A 14 19.39 -3.51 0.75
N SER A 15 18.36 -2.73 0.39
CA SER A 15 17.15 -3.22 -0.24
C SER A 15 17.26 -3.41 -1.76
N ARG A 16 18.35 -2.93 -2.39
CA ARG A 16 18.52 -2.90 -3.86
C ARG A 16 18.41 -4.27 -4.55
N ARG A 17 18.65 -5.36 -3.82
CA ARG A 17 18.53 -6.74 -4.32
C ARG A 17 17.36 -7.51 -3.68
N THR A 18 16.48 -6.83 -2.95
CA THR A 18 15.35 -7.47 -2.31
C THR A 18 14.16 -7.58 -3.27
N LEU A 19 13.35 -8.61 -3.05
CA LEU A 19 12.10 -8.80 -3.77
C LEU A 19 11.13 -7.64 -3.57
N ALA A 20 11.18 -6.94 -2.42
CA ALA A 20 10.33 -5.79 -2.15
C ALA A 20 10.55 -4.65 -3.16
N LEU A 21 11.80 -4.32 -3.49
CA LEU A 21 12.10 -3.26 -4.45
C LEU A 21 11.77 -3.68 -5.89
N ALA A 22 12.03 -4.93 -6.25
CA ALA A 22 11.66 -5.46 -7.57
C ALA A 22 10.13 -5.49 -7.77
N THR A 23 9.40 -6.00 -6.77
CA THR A 23 7.92 -6.05 -6.82
C THR A 23 7.29 -4.66 -6.80
N ALA A 24 7.91 -3.67 -6.14
CA ALA A 24 7.47 -2.27 -6.20
C ALA A 24 7.33 -1.73 -7.63
N ALA A 25 8.23 -2.15 -8.54
CA ALA A 25 8.28 -1.64 -9.91
C ALA A 25 7.50 -2.51 -10.90
N TRP A 26 7.69 -3.83 -10.85
CA TRP A 26 7.13 -4.76 -11.84
C TRP A 26 5.64 -5.06 -11.62
N LEU A 27 5.21 -5.19 -10.37
CA LEU A 27 3.85 -5.62 -10.06
C LEU A 27 2.79 -4.56 -10.45
N PRO A 28 2.98 -3.24 -10.27
CA PRO A 28 2.07 -2.23 -10.80
C PRO A 28 1.91 -2.30 -12.33
N ALA A 29 3.02 -2.50 -13.04
CA ALA A 29 3.01 -2.60 -14.50
C ALA A 29 2.23 -3.84 -14.95
N LEU A 30 2.41 -4.98 -14.26
CA LEU A 30 1.65 -6.19 -14.53
C LEU A 30 0.13 -5.98 -14.31
N ILE A 31 -0.26 -5.37 -13.19
CA ILE A 31 -1.67 -5.08 -12.88
C ILE A 31 -2.28 -4.18 -13.95
N ALA A 32 -1.56 -3.13 -14.36
CA ALA A 32 -2.01 -2.24 -15.42
C ALA A 32 -2.09 -2.94 -16.79
N GLY A 33 -1.14 -3.83 -17.11
CA GLY A 33 -1.20 -4.66 -18.31
C GLY A 33 -2.40 -5.60 -18.35
N LEU A 34 -2.77 -6.19 -17.21
CA LEU A 34 -3.99 -6.97 -17.08
C LEU A 34 -5.25 -6.10 -17.23
N ALA A 35 -5.24 -4.88 -16.68
CA ALA A 35 -6.34 -3.92 -16.88
C ALA A 35 -6.47 -3.53 -18.36
N PHE A 36 -5.36 -3.26 -19.05
CA PHE A 36 -5.35 -2.99 -20.48
C PHE A 36 -5.94 -4.16 -21.27
N ALA A 37 -5.49 -5.40 -21.00
CA ALA A 37 -6.02 -6.58 -21.66
C ALA A 37 -7.53 -6.72 -21.45
N LEU A 38 -8.01 -6.55 -20.22
CA LEU A 38 -9.43 -6.64 -19.89
C LEU A 38 -10.27 -5.65 -20.72
N PHE A 39 -9.86 -4.38 -20.75
CA PHE A 39 -10.59 -3.33 -21.48
C PHE A 39 -10.45 -3.45 -22.99
N TYR A 40 -9.30 -3.92 -23.48
CA TYR A 40 -9.06 -4.11 -24.90
C TYR A 40 -9.90 -5.26 -25.47
N PHE A 41 -9.94 -6.41 -24.80
CA PHE A 41 -10.68 -7.59 -25.27
C PHE A 41 -12.19 -7.48 -25.06
N ARG A 42 -12.64 -6.68 -24.09
CA ARG A 42 -14.07 -6.46 -23.81
C ARG A 42 -14.54 -5.05 -24.18
N SER A 43 -13.91 -4.43 -25.18
CA SER A 43 -14.18 -3.03 -25.54
C SER A 43 -15.66 -2.79 -25.88
N GLU A 44 -16.30 -3.72 -26.59
CA GLU A 44 -17.73 -3.62 -26.93
C GLU A 44 -18.65 -3.65 -25.70
N ASP A 45 -18.34 -4.48 -24.69
CA ASP A 45 -19.12 -4.57 -23.46
C ASP A 45 -19.04 -3.24 -22.69
N PHE A 46 -17.84 -2.68 -22.59
CA PHE A 46 -17.59 -1.41 -21.91
C PHE A 46 -18.21 -0.23 -22.65
N ALA A 47 -18.12 -0.21 -23.99
CA ALA A 47 -18.74 0.81 -24.82
C ALA A 47 -20.28 0.83 -24.66
N LYS A 48 -20.92 -0.34 -24.59
CA LYS A 48 -22.38 -0.46 -24.40
C LYS A 48 -22.87 0.04 -23.04
N MET A 49 -22.03 0.01 -22.01
CA MET A 49 -22.43 0.49 -20.68
C MET A 49 -22.58 2.02 -20.63
N GLY A 50 -21.88 2.76 -21.50
CA GLY A 50 -21.99 4.23 -21.58
C GLY A 50 -21.63 4.98 -20.29
N ALA A 51 -20.97 4.30 -19.35
CA ALA A 51 -20.53 4.88 -18.08
C ALA A 51 -19.08 5.41 -18.20
N ASP A 52 -18.64 6.21 -17.24
CA ASP A 52 -17.30 6.78 -17.24
C ASP A 52 -16.22 5.67 -17.23
N PRO A 53 -15.47 5.50 -18.33
CA PRO A 53 -14.51 4.41 -18.48
C PRO A 53 -13.32 4.55 -17.53
N TRP A 54 -12.98 5.78 -17.09
CA TRP A 54 -11.94 6.00 -16.09
C TRP A 54 -12.35 5.45 -14.73
N GLN A 55 -13.60 5.73 -14.32
CA GLN A 55 -14.15 5.23 -13.07
C GLN A 55 -14.34 3.72 -13.11
N MET A 56 -14.80 3.16 -14.24
CA MET A 56 -14.93 1.72 -14.41
C MET A 56 -13.58 1.01 -14.31
N MET A 57 -12.56 1.53 -15.00
CA MET A 57 -11.21 0.97 -14.95
C MET A 57 -10.64 1.03 -13.54
N ALA A 58 -10.77 2.19 -12.88
CA ALA A 58 -10.42 2.36 -11.49
C ALA A 58 -11.15 1.35 -10.60
N ALA A 59 -12.47 1.24 -10.67
CA ALA A 59 -13.27 0.37 -9.81
C ALA A 59 -12.92 -1.12 -9.98
N ASN A 60 -12.65 -1.55 -11.21
CA ASN A 60 -12.23 -2.92 -11.51
C ASN A 60 -10.84 -3.24 -10.91
N VAL A 61 -9.87 -2.35 -11.12
CA VAL A 61 -8.51 -2.56 -10.61
C VAL A 61 -8.46 -2.43 -9.09
N PHE A 62 -9.18 -1.46 -8.54
CA PHE A 62 -9.13 -1.15 -7.12
C PHE A 62 -9.81 -2.17 -6.23
N GLY A 63 -10.82 -2.91 -6.71
CA GLY A 63 -11.45 -3.96 -5.92
C GLY A 63 -10.43 -5.01 -5.45
N LEU A 64 -9.73 -5.65 -6.39
CA LEU A 64 -8.72 -6.66 -6.06
C LEU A 64 -7.49 -6.05 -5.38
N TYR A 65 -7.12 -4.85 -5.79
CA TYR A 65 -6.00 -4.12 -5.21
C TYR A 65 -6.23 -3.81 -3.72
N ALA A 66 -7.41 -3.32 -3.36
CA ALA A 66 -7.81 -2.97 -2.00
C ALA A 66 -7.81 -4.17 -1.05
N VAL A 67 -8.41 -5.26 -1.53
CA VAL A 67 -8.70 -6.43 -0.72
C VAL A 67 -7.46 -7.27 -0.48
N LEU A 68 -6.61 -7.43 -1.50
CA LEU A 68 -5.58 -8.46 -1.46
C LEU A 68 -4.19 -7.93 -1.78
N ILE A 69 -4.01 -7.31 -2.95
CA ILE A 69 -2.68 -6.98 -3.48
C ILE A 69 -1.95 -6.01 -2.54
N LEU A 70 -2.62 -4.93 -2.13
CA LEU A 70 -1.98 -3.89 -1.35
C LEU A 70 -1.65 -4.36 0.09
N PRO A 71 -2.56 -5.01 0.84
CA PRO A 71 -2.22 -5.61 2.12
C PRO A 71 -1.07 -6.62 2.04
N MET A 72 -1.06 -7.49 1.02
CA MET A 72 0.01 -8.46 0.81
C MET A 72 1.35 -7.77 0.49
N TYR A 73 1.33 -6.74 -0.35
CA TYR A 73 2.54 -5.98 -0.64
C TYR A 73 3.07 -5.28 0.61
N ALA A 74 2.19 -4.69 1.43
CA ALA A 74 2.57 -4.10 2.72
C ALA A 74 3.22 -5.14 3.66
N MET A 75 2.72 -6.38 3.70
CA MET A 75 3.34 -7.49 4.44
C MET A 75 4.76 -7.80 3.94
N VAL A 76 4.93 -7.94 2.62
CA VAL A 76 6.23 -8.27 2.01
C VAL A 76 7.24 -7.15 2.23
N VAL A 77 6.83 -5.89 2.08
CA VAL A 77 7.71 -4.74 2.31
C VAL A 77 8.10 -4.63 3.78
N ALA A 78 7.13 -4.74 4.69
CA ALA A 78 7.39 -4.75 6.13
C ALA A 78 8.37 -5.86 6.54
N PHE A 79 8.14 -7.08 6.04
CA PHE A 79 9.01 -8.22 6.28
C PHE A 79 10.41 -8.00 5.71
N SER A 80 10.51 -7.70 4.42
CA SER A 80 11.81 -7.55 3.74
C SER A 80 12.66 -6.46 4.38
N THR A 81 12.06 -5.38 4.84
CA THR A 81 12.78 -4.26 5.47
C THR A 81 13.38 -4.63 6.83
N ASN A 82 12.71 -5.48 7.61
CA ASN A 82 13.20 -5.91 8.92
C ASN A 82 14.05 -7.19 8.85
N GLN A 83 13.84 -8.01 7.83
CA GLN A 83 14.51 -9.30 7.67
C GLN A 83 16.00 -9.15 7.44
N VAL A 84 16.45 -8.07 6.78
CA VAL A 84 17.88 -7.79 6.58
C VAL A 84 18.62 -7.75 7.92
N GLU A 85 18.04 -7.11 8.93
CA GLU A 85 18.65 -7.03 10.27
C GLU A 85 18.45 -8.29 11.10
N HIS A 86 17.34 -9.00 10.93
CA HIS A 86 17.13 -10.28 11.61
C HIS A 86 18.10 -11.34 11.11
N ALA A 87 18.33 -11.42 9.79
CA ALA A 87 19.23 -12.39 9.17
C ALA A 87 20.69 -12.18 9.60
N SER A 88 21.12 -10.93 9.72
CA SER A 88 22.49 -10.59 10.12
C SER A 88 22.67 -10.41 11.64
N ASN A 89 21.64 -10.64 12.46
CA ASN A 89 21.61 -10.26 13.90
C ASN A 89 22.10 -8.81 14.15
N ALA A 90 21.93 -7.93 13.17
CA ALA A 90 22.59 -6.64 13.11
C ALA A 90 21.94 -5.60 14.02
N TRP A 91 20.76 -5.88 14.58
CA TRP A 91 20.05 -4.95 15.47
C TRP A 91 20.93 -4.44 16.62
N LYS A 92 21.72 -5.31 17.26
CA LYS A 92 22.62 -4.89 18.36
C LYS A 92 23.70 -3.92 17.86
N ASN A 93 24.33 -4.25 16.73
CA ASN A 93 25.38 -3.41 16.11
C ASN A 93 24.82 -2.10 15.56
N LEU A 94 23.58 -2.08 15.09
CA LEU A 94 22.95 -0.88 14.54
C LEU A 94 22.75 0.18 15.63
N PHE A 95 22.45 -0.25 16.86
CA PHE A 95 22.22 0.63 18.00
C PHE A 95 23.50 1.08 18.73
N THR A 96 24.68 0.55 18.37
CA THR A 96 25.96 1.07 18.88
C THR A 96 26.49 2.24 18.04
N LEU A 97 25.94 2.45 16.84
CA LEU A 97 26.33 3.57 15.99
C LEU A 97 25.97 4.93 16.62
N PRO A 98 26.72 6.01 16.33
CA PRO A 98 26.49 7.36 16.87
C PRO A 98 25.31 8.10 16.20
N TYR A 99 24.25 7.35 15.87
CA TYR A 99 23.01 7.85 15.31
C TYR A 99 21.93 7.89 16.40
N PRO A 100 21.06 8.92 16.41
CA PRO A 100 19.89 8.90 17.28
C PRO A 100 19.03 7.68 16.98
N ARG A 101 18.53 7.00 18.02
CA ARG A 101 17.75 5.76 17.89
C ARG A 101 16.46 5.97 17.08
N LEU A 102 15.84 7.12 17.28
CA LEU A 102 14.68 7.55 16.50
C LEU A 102 15.03 7.63 15.01
N THR A 103 16.22 8.12 14.65
CA THR A 103 16.66 8.21 13.26
C THR A 103 16.75 6.84 12.60
N ILE A 104 17.27 5.82 13.31
CA ILE A 104 17.39 4.45 12.80
C ILE A 104 16.02 3.81 12.59
N TYR A 105 15.12 3.93 13.58
CA TYR A 105 13.78 3.36 13.47
C TYR A 105 12.95 4.09 12.39
N LEU A 106 12.99 5.43 12.40
CA LEU A 106 12.28 6.26 11.44
C LEU A 106 12.78 6.04 10.02
N SER A 107 14.08 5.86 9.78
CA SER A 107 14.59 5.61 8.42
C SER A 107 14.05 4.32 7.84
N LYS A 108 13.91 3.26 8.65
CA LYS A 108 13.33 1.98 8.21
C LYS A 108 11.85 2.08 7.91
N TRP A 109 11.11 2.67 8.85
CA TRP A 109 9.68 2.90 8.66
C TRP A 109 9.43 3.77 7.43
N ALA A 110 10.18 4.87 7.28
CA ALA A 110 10.08 5.77 6.14
C ALA A 110 10.46 5.07 4.83
N PHE A 111 11.48 4.22 4.82
CA PHE A 111 11.85 3.44 3.64
C PHE A 111 10.71 2.52 3.18
N ALA A 112 10.13 1.75 4.11
CA ALA A 112 8.99 0.87 3.83
C ALA A 112 7.75 1.66 3.38
N PHE A 113 7.47 2.78 4.04
CA PHE A 113 6.40 3.71 3.64
C PHE A 113 6.59 4.24 2.21
N LEU A 114 7.82 4.68 1.87
CA LEU A 114 8.14 5.18 0.53
C LEU A 114 7.98 4.12 -0.54
N LEU A 115 8.28 2.85 -0.26
CA LEU A 115 8.05 1.75 -1.20
C LEU A 115 6.56 1.49 -1.45
N ILE A 116 5.71 1.61 -0.42
CA ILE A 116 4.25 1.49 -0.55
C ILE A 116 3.68 2.68 -1.32
N LEU A 117 4.17 3.88 -1.03
CA LEU A 117 3.80 5.09 -1.76
C LEU A 117 4.20 4.98 -3.24
N ALA A 118 5.44 4.60 -3.52
CA ALA A 118 5.94 4.43 -4.88
C ALA A 118 5.13 3.38 -5.66
N PHE A 119 4.85 2.23 -5.06
CA PHE A 119 4.01 1.19 -5.66
C PHE A 119 2.61 1.72 -6.03
N SER A 120 1.99 2.49 -5.15
CA SER A 120 0.66 3.09 -5.38
C SER A 120 0.68 4.15 -6.48
N LEU A 121 1.69 5.03 -6.47
CA LEU A 121 1.86 6.08 -7.48
C LEU A 121 2.20 5.51 -8.86
N LEU A 122 3.05 4.49 -8.92
CA LEU A 122 3.36 3.80 -10.17
C LEU A 122 2.12 3.13 -10.76
N LEU A 123 1.29 2.49 -9.94
CA LEU A 123 0.03 1.93 -10.41
C LEU A 123 -0.89 3.03 -10.98
N CYS A 124 -1.01 4.17 -10.30
CA CYS A 124 -1.75 5.32 -10.82
C CYS A 124 -1.23 5.80 -12.17
N GLY A 125 0.09 5.98 -12.30
CA GLY A 125 0.72 6.41 -13.54
C GLY A 125 0.49 5.41 -14.68
N TRP A 126 0.64 4.12 -14.40
CA TRP A 126 0.40 3.08 -15.40
C TRP A 126 -1.07 2.99 -15.85
N LEU A 127 -2.03 3.09 -14.92
CA LEU A 127 -3.45 3.12 -15.29
C LEU A 127 -3.80 4.36 -16.12
N TYR A 128 -3.21 5.50 -15.79
CA TYR A 128 -3.37 6.71 -16.60
C TYR A 128 -2.85 6.50 -18.03
N LEU A 129 -1.65 5.91 -18.16
CA LEU A 129 -1.09 5.55 -19.47
C LEU A 129 -2.00 4.59 -20.23
N VAL A 130 -2.49 3.54 -19.56
CA VAL A 130 -3.41 2.55 -20.16
C VAL A 130 -4.68 3.20 -20.68
N GLY A 131 -5.31 4.09 -19.90
CA GLY A 131 -6.51 4.81 -20.34
C GLY A 131 -6.26 5.66 -21.58
N ASN A 132 -5.14 6.39 -21.63
CA ASN A 132 -4.77 7.19 -22.81
C ASN A 132 -4.47 6.32 -24.04
N VAL A 133 -3.78 5.19 -23.87
CA VAL A 133 -3.53 4.25 -24.97
C VAL A 133 -4.84 3.66 -25.49
N LEU A 134 -5.75 3.26 -24.60
CA LEU A 134 -7.07 2.74 -24.98
C LEU A 134 -7.94 3.81 -25.67
N ALA A 135 -7.81 5.07 -25.27
CA ALA A 135 -8.51 6.18 -25.92
C ALA A 135 -8.15 6.31 -27.41
N VAL A 136 -6.92 5.94 -27.78
CA VAL A 136 -6.45 5.94 -29.18
C VAL A 136 -6.82 4.64 -29.90
N LEU A 137 -6.59 3.49 -29.25
CA LEU A 137 -6.79 2.17 -29.88
C LEU A 137 -8.26 1.75 -29.98
N LYS A 138 -9.07 2.18 -29.01
CA LYS A 138 -10.48 1.79 -28.83
C LYS A 138 -11.31 3.03 -28.47
N PRO A 139 -11.44 4.00 -29.39
CA PRO A 139 -12.17 5.25 -29.14
C PRO A 139 -13.65 5.00 -28.79
N GLU A 140 -14.21 3.88 -29.24
CA GLU A 140 -15.57 3.40 -28.90
C GLU A 140 -15.86 3.30 -27.40
N ILE A 141 -14.84 3.16 -26.54
CA ILE A 141 -14.99 3.10 -25.08
C ILE A 141 -15.25 4.50 -24.48
N GLY A 142 -14.88 5.58 -25.19
CA GLY A 142 -15.16 6.95 -24.76
C GLY A 142 -14.19 7.54 -23.75
N PHE A 143 -12.96 7.01 -23.59
CA PHE A 143 -11.97 7.59 -22.66
C PHE A 143 -11.64 9.08 -22.92
N GLN A 144 -11.83 9.54 -24.15
CA GLN A 144 -11.63 10.92 -24.60
C GLN A 144 -12.73 11.86 -24.09
N ASP A 145 -13.93 11.33 -23.84
CA ASP A 145 -15.15 12.11 -23.58
C ASP A 145 -15.28 12.48 -22.09
N PHE A 146 -14.48 11.86 -21.22
CA PHE A 146 -14.51 12.04 -19.78
C PHE A 146 -13.18 12.58 -19.23
N ASN A 147 -13.24 13.57 -18.34
CA ASN A 147 -12.09 14.09 -17.60
C ASN A 147 -12.22 13.79 -16.10
N SER A 148 -12.00 12.52 -15.74
CA SER A 148 -12.17 12.04 -14.36
C SER A 148 -10.85 11.91 -13.59
N PHE A 149 -9.78 12.54 -14.09
CA PHE A 149 -8.46 12.50 -13.46
C PHE A 149 -8.50 12.99 -12.00
N GLY A 150 -9.21 14.10 -11.75
CA GLY A 150 -9.33 14.67 -10.40
C GLY A 150 -10.01 13.73 -9.40
N MET A 151 -11.04 12.99 -9.84
CA MET A 151 -11.73 12.01 -9.00
C MET A 151 -10.82 10.82 -8.68
N THR A 152 -10.18 10.26 -9.71
CA THR A 152 -9.25 9.14 -9.59
C THR A 152 -8.06 9.47 -8.70
N ALA A 153 -7.46 10.67 -8.84
CA ALA A 153 -6.33 11.10 -8.02
C ALA A 153 -6.70 11.25 -6.53
N ARG A 154 -7.85 11.87 -6.22
CA ARG A 154 -8.36 11.97 -4.84
C ARG A 154 -8.59 10.59 -4.23
N PHE A 155 -9.08 9.66 -5.03
CA PHE A 155 -9.31 8.30 -4.60
C PHE A 155 -8.00 7.58 -4.26
N PHE A 156 -6.97 7.69 -5.11
CA PHE A 156 -5.64 7.15 -4.85
C PHE A 156 -5.07 7.62 -3.51
N ILE A 157 -5.20 8.91 -3.21
CA ILE A 157 -4.74 9.49 -1.94
C ILE A 157 -5.50 8.86 -0.76
N LYS A 158 -6.83 8.77 -0.84
CA LYS A 158 -7.66 8.17 0.23
C LYS A 158 -7.30 6.71 0.48
N PHE A 159 -7.06 5.96 -0.59
CA PHE A 159 -6.61 4.58 -0.54
C PHE A 159 -5.26 4.41 0.14
N PHE A 160 -4.31 5.26 -0.26
CA PHE A 160 -3.00 5.29 0.35
C PHE A 160 -3.09 5.60 1.84
N LEU A 161 -3.93 6.55 2.26
CA LEU A 161 -4.12 6.84 3.69
C LEU A 161 -4.78 5.67 4.44
N ALA A 162 -5.76 5.00 3.83
CA ALA A 162 -6.44 3.85 4.44
C ALA A 162 -5.48 2.68 4.72
N VAL A 163 -4.48 2.44 3.86
CA VAL A 163 -3.52 1.34 4.04
C VAL A 163 -2.51 1.58 5.17
N LEU A 164 -2.32 2.82 5.63
CA LEU A 164 -1.31 3.13 6.64
C LEU A 164 -1.52 2.37 7.95
N GLY A 165 -2.77 2.13 8.32
CA GLY A 165 -3.10 1.31 9.50
C GLY A 165 -2.65 -0.14 9.31
N VAL A 166 -2.96 -0.75 8.17
CA VAL A 166 -2.51 -2.10 7.80
C VAL A 166 -0.98 -2.18 7.79
N PHE A 167 -0.33 -1.24 7.09
CA PHE A 167 1.12 -1.17 7.00
C PHE A 167 1.78 -1.10 8.38
N SER A 168 1.29 -0.23 9.27
CA SER A 168 1.88 -0.06 10.60
C SER A 168 1.70 -1.30 11.48
N ILE A 169 0.59 -2.03 11.37
CA ILE A 169 0.42 -3.33 12.03
C ILE A 169 1.44 -4.32 11.49
N GLN A 170 1.57 -4.45 10.16
CA GLN A 170 2.52 -5.38 9.54
C GLN A 170 3.96 -5.07 9.88
N PHE A 171 4.32 -3.79 9.87
CA PHE A 171 5.65 -3.34 10.23
C PHE A 171 5.99 -3.71 11.67
N LEU A 172 5.05 -3.53 12.60
CA LEU A 172 5.22 -3.90 14.00
C LEU A 172 5.36 -5.42 14.19
N LEU A 173 4.49 -6.21 13.56
CA LEU A 173 4.54 -7.68 13.64
C LEU A 173 5.86 -8.22 13.09
N SER A 174 6.31 -7.68 11.95
CA SER A 174 7.59 -8.03 11.35
C SER A 174 8.80 -7.54 12.15
N PHE A 175 8.68 -6.43 12.87
CA PHE A 175 9.74 -5.97 13.75
C PHE A 175 9.91 -6.90 14.96
N TYR A 176 8.79 -7.39 15.50
CA TYR A 176 8.75 -8.28 16.65
C TYR A 176 9.20 -9.70 16.32
N TRP A 177 8.62 -10.32 15.28
CA TRP A 177 8.95 -11.69 14.87
C TRP A 177 10.04 -11.74 13.80
N ARG A 178 10.94 -12.73 13.92
CA ARG A 178 12.01 -12.99 12.94
C ARG A 178 11.58 -13.90 11.80
N ASP A 179 10.59 -14.75 12.07
CA ASP A 179 10.11 -15.74 11.11
C ASP A 179 9.21 -15.08 10.07
N PHE A 180 9.25 -15.55 8.82
CA PHE A 180 8.35 -15.06 7.76
C PHE A 180 6.88 -15.44 8.01
N ILE A 181 6.65 -16.69 8.43
CA ILE A 181 5.32 -17.30 8.47
C ILE A 181 4.39 -16.59 9.46
N ARG A 182 4.89 -16.16 10.63
CA ARG A 182 4.06 -15.55 11.68
C ARG A 182 3.50 -14.17 11.30
N PRO A 183 4.31 -13.16 10.95
CA PRO A 183 3.80 -11.84 10.58
C PRO A 183 2.96 -11.89 9.30
N VAL A 184 3.41 -12.64 8.28
CA VAL A 184 2.68 -12.74 7.01
C VAL A 184 1.38 -13.53 7.18
N GLY A 185 1.41 -14.66 7.88
CA GLY A 185 0.21 -15.48 8.13
C GLY A 185 -0.84 -14.75 8.97
N ALA A 186 -0.42 -14.07 10.05
CA ALA A 186 -1.30 -13.20 10.83
C ALA A 186 -1.87 -12.07 9.95
N GLY A 187 -1.02 -11.49 9.11
CA GLY A 187 -1.43 -10.49 8.14
C GLY A 187 -2.51 -10.96 7.18
N LEU A 188 -2.32 -12.11 6.55
CA LEU A 188 -3.29 -12.70 5.64
C LEU A 188 -4.61 -13.00 6.34
N ALA A 189 -4.56 -13.58 7.54
CA ALA A 189 -5.76 -13.84 8.34
C ALA A 189 -6.54 -12.56 8.64
N LEU A 190 -5.86 -11.48 9.03
CA LEU A 190 -6.47 -10.17 9.29
C LEU A 190 -7.04 -9.53 8.01
N THR A 191 -6.35 -9.68 6.87
CA THR A 191 -6.86 -9.23 5.56
C THR A 191 -8.14 -9.96 5.18
N ILE A 192 -8.18 -11.28 5.32
CA ILE A 192 -9.38 -12.08 5.04
C ILE A 192 -10.52 -11.69 5.98
N ALA A 193 -10.24 -11.57 7.28
CA ALA A 193 -11.22 -11.12 8.27
C ALA A 193 -11.74 -9.71 7.94
N GLY A 194 -10.88 -8.81 7.47
CA GLY A 194 -11.24 -7.45 7.07
C GLY A 194 -12.12 -7.43 5.84
N ALA A 195 -11.84 -8.29 4.86
CA ALA A 195 -12.65 -8.41 3.65
C ALA A 195 -14.05 -8.97 3.96
N ILE A 196 -14.14 -10.06 4.74
CA ILE A 196 -15.41 -10.67 5.14
C ILE A 196 -16.20 -9.72 6.05
N GLY A 197 -15.52 -9.11 7.02
CA GLY A 197 -16.10 -8.21 8.00
C GLY A 197 -16.41 -6.81 7.48
N ALA A 198 -16.06 -6.46 6.24
CA ALA A 198 -16.20 -5.09 5.71
C ALA A 198 -17.64 -4.55 5.78
N GLY A 199 -18.63 -5.44 5.69
CA GLY A 199 -20.06 -5.11 5.78
C GLY A 199 -20.59 -4.90 7.21
N TRP A 200 -19.79 -5.17 8.24
CA TRP A 200 -20.21 -4.98 9.63
C TRP A 200 -20.25 -3.49 10.00
N GLU A 201 -21.21 -3.11 10.84
CA GLU A 201 -21.44 -1.71 11.25
C GLU A 201 -20.17 -1.05 11.81
N TYR A 202 -19.39 -1.80 12.62
CA TYR A 202 -18.16 -1.32 13.25
C TYR A 202 -16.88 -1.62 12.47
N ALA A 203 -16.97 -2.10 11.22
CA ALA A 203 -15.79 -2.42 10.42
C ALA A 203 -14.92 -1.20 10.10
N TRP A 204 -15.41 0.03 10.32
CA TRP A 204 -14.58 1.23 10.22
C TRP A 204 -13.50 1.34 11.30
N LEU A 205 -13.64 0.63 12.43
CA LEU A 205 -12.64 0.57 13.50
C LEU A 205 -11.47 -0.36 13.17
N PHE A 206 -11.65 -1.26 12.20
CA PHE A 206 -10.66 -2.28 11.90
C PHE A 206 -9.80 -1.86 10.68
N PRO A 207 -8.48 -1.65 10.84
CA PRO A 207 -7.65 -1.11 9.76
C PRO A 207 -7.62 -1.97 8.49
N TYR A 208 -7.76 -3.29 8.60
CA TYR A 208 -7.75 -4.19 7.43
C TYR A 208 -9.04 -4.16 6.61
N SER A 209 -10.16 -3.69 7.17
CA SER A 209 -11.37 -3.42 6.39
C SER A 209 -11.41 -2.01 5.80
N ALA A 210 -10.52 -1.11 6.22
CA ALA A 210 -10.50 0.28 5.76
C ALA A 210 -10.31 0.39 4.23
N THR A 211 -9.34 -0.35 3.65
CA THR A 211 -9.10 -0.32 2.21
C THR A 211 -10.30 -0.83 1.40
N VAL A 212 -10.95 -1.90 1.88
CA VAL A 212 -12.15 -2.47 1.26
C VAL A 212 -13.32 -1.49 1.32
N ARG A 213 -13.56 -0.83 2.46
CA ARG A 213 -14.65 0.14 2.61
C ARG A 213 -14.45 1.39 1.77
N VAL A 214 -13.22 1.91 1.67
CA VAL A 214 -12.92 3.03 0.75
C VAL A 214 -13.16 2.59 -0.70
N SER A 215 -12.85 1.34 -1.06
CA SER A 215 -13.13 0.79 -2.40
C SER A 215 -14.63 0.79 -2.73
N GLU A 216 -15.45 0.38 -1.77
CA GLU A 216 -16.91 0.33 -1.90
C GLU A 216 -17.52 1.73 -1.98
N GLN A 217 -17.02 2.69 -1.18
CA GLN A 217 -17.46 4.09 -1.25
C GLN A 217 -17.23 4.71 -2.63
N PHE A 218 -16.12 4.37 -3.29
CA PHE A 218 -15.84 4.84 -4.64
C PHE A 218 -16.70 4.19 -5.70
N ARG A 219 -16.95 2.88 -5.59
CA ARG A 219 -17.90 2.20 -6.47
C ARG A 219 -19.30 2.81 -6.38
N LYS A 220 -19.69 3.30 -5.19
CA LYS A 220 -20.98 3.94 -4.93
C LYS A 220 -20.99 5.47 -5.14
N GLU A 221 -19.88 6.06 -5.57
CA GLU A 221 -19.70 7.53 -5.70
C GLU A 221 -19.95 8.34 -4.41
N GLN A 222 -19.97 7.67 -3.25
CA GLN A 222 -20.24 8.28 -1.94
C GLN A 222 -18.94 8.65 -1.23
N LEU A 223 -18.06 9.37 -1.94
CA LEU A 223 -16.76 9.76 -1.39
C LEU A 223 -16.89 10.95 -0.44
N SER A 224 -17.15 10.65 0.84
CA SER A 224 -16.99 11.63 1.92
C SER A 224 -15.57 12.23 1.94
N PHE A 225 -15.41 13.50 2.31
CA PHE A 225 -14.10 14.18 2.22
C PHE A 225 -13.02 13.51 3.08
N PHE A 226 -13.40 13.05 4.28
CA PHE A 226 -12.55 12.34 5.23
C PHE A 226 -13.34 11.22 5.94
N PRO A 227 -13.39 10.01 5.36
CA PRO A 227 -14.08 8.88 5.98
C PRO A 227 -13.46 8.51 7.34
N PRO A 228 -14.26 8.08 8.33
CA PRO A 228 -13.77 7.68 9.65
C PRO A 228 -12.73 6.55 9.58
N GLU A 229 -12.83 5.68 8.57
CA GLU A 229 -11.87 4.61 8.28
C GLU A 229 -10.43 5.15 8.12
N ILE A 230 -10.28 6.29 7.43
CA ILE A 230 -8.97 6.92 7.21
C ILE A 230 -8.43 7.50 8.52
N LEU A 231 -9.29 8.13 9.32
CA LEU A 231 -8.89 8.67 10.63
C LEU A 231 -8.40 7.55 11.56
N VAL A 232 -9.13 6.44 11.61
CA VAL A 232 -8.72 5.27 12.41
C VAL A 232 -7.41 4.70 11.91
N SER A 233 -7.23 4.54 10.60
CA SER A 233 -5.96 4.06 10.03
C SER A 233 -4.78 5.00 10.34
N LEU A 234 -4.98 6.31 10.31
CA LEU A 234 -3.96 7.30 10.66
C LEU A 234 -3.62 7.27 12.16
N LEU A 235 -4.63 7.23 13.03
CA LEU A 235 -4.45 7.12 14.47
C LEU A 235 -3.76 5.81 14.85
N ALA A 236 -4.21 4.68 14.30
CA ALA A 236 -3.58 3.38 14.48
C ALA A 236 -2.12 3.42 14.01
N SER A 237 -1.84 4.02 12.86
CA SER A 237 -0.47 4.18 12.36
C SER A 237 0.41 4.99 13.32
N GLY A 238 -0.08 6.12 13.84
CA GLY A 238 0.66 6.94 14.80
C GLY A 238 0.94 6.22 16.11
N VAL A 239 -0.07 5.56 16.68
CA VAL A 239 0.07 4.78 17.93
C VAL A 239 1.03 3.61 17.74
N LEU A 240 0.88 2.83 16.67
CA LEU A 240 1.73 1.67 16.40
C LEU A 240 3.17 2.07 16.08
N PHE A 241 3.39 3.21 15.42
CA PHE A 241 4.72 3.77 15.23
C PHE A 241 5.40 4.04 16.59
N LEU A 242 4.69 4.68 17.53
CA LEU A 242 5.19 4.94 18.88
C LEU A 242 5.46 3.64 19.65
N VAL A 243 4.55 2.67 19.59
CA VAL A 243 4.72 1.36 20.23
C VAL A 243 5.95 0.64 19.67
N GLY A 244 6.12 0.61 18.35
CA GLY A 244 7.28 0.01 17.70
C GLY A 244 8.59 0.70 18.09
N TYR A 245 8.59 2.04 18.18
CA TYR A 245 9.73 2.79 18.67
C TYR A 245 10.09 2.43 20.12
N LEU A 246 9.10 2.34 21.02
CA LEU A 246 9.31 1.93 22.41
C LEU A 246 9.86 0.50 22.53
N LEU A 247 9.38 -0.42 21.68
CA LEU A 247 9.91 -1.79 21.61
C LEU A 247 11.36 -1.80 21.11
N ALA A 248 11.69 -0.97 20.13
CA ALA A 248 13.06 -0.81 19.65
C ALA A 248 14.01 -0.35 20.76
N LEU A 249 13.57 0.56 21.63
CA LEU A 249 14.34 0.99 22.81
C LEU A 249 14.57 -0.15 23.82
N ARG A 250 13.58 -1.04 24.02
CA ARG A 250 13.68 -2.15 24.98
C ARG A 250 14.61 -3.27 24.51
N ARG A 251 14.69 -3.54 23.20
CA ARG A 251 15.49 -4.64 22.62
C ARG A 251 17.00 -4.51 22.84
N ILE A 252 17.47 -3.34 23.26
CA ILE A 252 18.89 -3.02 23.50
C ILE A 252 19.29 -3.28 24.96
N ARG A 253 18.34 -3.27 25.91
CA ARG A 253 18.62 -3.54 27.33
C ARG A 253 18.81 -5.04 27.65
N ARG A 254 18.66 -5.93 26.66
CA ARG A 254 18.83 -7.39 26.76
C ARG A 254 19.90 -7.84 25.76
#